data_AF-A0A7S8FFT6-F1
#
_entry.id   AF-A0A7S8FFT6-F1
#
_cell.length_a   1.000
_cell.length_b   1.000
_cell.length_c   1.000
_cell.angle_alpha   90.00
_cell.angle_beta   90.00
_cell.angle_gamma   90.00
#
_symmetry.space_group_name_H-M   'P 1'
#
loop_
_entity.id
_entity.type
_entity.pdbx_description
1 polymer ?
#
loop_
_entity_poly.entity_id
_entity_poly.type
_entity_poly.pdbx_seq_one_letter_code
_entity_poly.pdbx_strand_id
1 'polypeptide(L)'
;MGPSRTELMQFKVTPDERKLIEKVANKQGCTVSEYVRSAVIMDMVLEGEVDAMKVVVESIGRKAVQVLRKRADRLADLGGEG
;
A
#
# COMPACT_ATOMS: atom_id res chain seq x y z
N MET A 1 3.97 -0.13 24.75
CA MET A 1 3.08 0.82 24.05
C MET A 1 1.70 0.19 24.00
N GLY A 2 0.65 0.90 24.43
CA GLY A 2 -0.73 0.40 24.32
C GLY A 2 -1.16 0.28 22.84
N PRO A 3 -2.26 -0.41 22.53
CA PRO A 3 -2.75 -0.49 21.15
C PRO A 3 -3.01 0.92 20.62
N SER A 4 -2.37 1.26 19.49
CA SER A 4 -2.60 2.52 18.81
C SER A 4 -4.08 2.66 18.48
N ARG A 5 -4.68 3.80 18.84
CA ARG A 5 -6.09 4.08 18.56
C ARG A 5 -6.27 4.12 17.04
N THR A 6 -7.22 3.34 16.53
CA THR A 6 -7.57 3.36 15.10
C THR A 6 -8.67 4.38 14.85
N GLU A 7 -8.60 5.05 13.71
CA GLU A 7 -9.61 6.02 13.25
C GLU A 7 -10.20 5.59 11.90
N LEU A 8 -11.45 6.01 11.63
CA LEU A 8 -12.15 5.70 10.38
C LEU A 8 -11.87 6.78 9.34
N MET A 9 -11.52 6.34 8.12
CA MET A 9 -11.35 7.19 6.95
C MET A 9 -12.31 6.70 5.86
N GLN A 10 -13.18 7.59 5.37
CA GLN A 10 -14.22 7.26 4.40
C GLN A 10 -13.93 7.90 3.05
N PHE A 11 -14.13 7.14 1.98
CA PHE A 11 -13.93 7.58 0.61
C PHE A 11 -15.16 7.23 -0.23
N LYS A 12 -15.46 8.10 -1.18
CA LYS A 12 -16.45 7.80 -2.22
C LYS A 12 -15.72 7.17 -3.40
N VAL A 13 -16.28 6.08 -3.91
CA VAL A 13 -15.82 5.40 -5.12
C VAL A 13 -17.03 5.10 -5.99
N THR A 14 -16.81 5.09 -7.29
CA THR A 14 -17.76 4.60 -8.28
C THR A 14 -17.91 3.08 -8.19
N PRO A 15 -18.99 2.50 -8.77
CA PRO A 15 -19.16 1.05 -8.82
C PRO A 15 -18.01 0.32 -9.54
N ASP A 16 -17.46 0.91 -10.59
CA ASP A 16 -16.37 0.31 -11.36
C ASP A 16 -15.05 0.31 -10.59
N GLU A 17 -14.71 1.41 -9.92
CA GLU A 17 -13.57 1.49 -9.01
C GLU A 17 -13.70 0.45 -7.90
N ARG A 18 -14.87 0.37 -7.27
CA ARG A 18 -15.15 -0.62 -6.21
C ARG A 18 -14.89 -2.05 -6.70
N LYS A 19 -15.44 -2.41 -7.86
CA LYS A 19 -15.30 -3.75 -8.44
C LYS A 19 -13.83 -4.10 -8.73
N LEU A 20 -13.05 -3.15 -9.23
CA LEU A 20 -11.64 -3.34 -9.50
C LEU A 20 -10.84 -3.52 -8.20
N ILE A 21 -11.08 -2.67 -7.20
CA ILE A 21 -10.42 -2.74 -5.89
C ILE A 21 -10.71 -4.09 -5.21
N GLU A 22 -11.98 -4.49 -5.15
CA GLU A 22 -12.41 -5.78 -4.56
C GLU A 22 -11.76 -6.97 -5.28
N LYS A 23 -11.73 -6.95 -6.62
CA LYS A 23 -11.10 -8.00 -7.42
C LYS A 23 -9.61 -8.15 -7.10
N VAL A 24 -8.87 -7.05 -7.01
CA VAL A 24 -7.43 -7.08 -6.75
C VAL A 24 -7.12 -7.46 -5.30
N ALA A 25 -7.86 -6.93 -4.33
CA ALA A 25 -7.72 -7.30 -2.92
C ALA A 25 -7.93 -8.80 -2.72
N ASN A 26 -9.00 -9.36 -3.31
CA ASN A 26 -9.27 -10.80 -3.28
C ASN A 26 -8.15 -11.62 -3.93
N LYS A 27 -7.61 -11.18 -5.08
CA LYS A 27 -6.47 -11.84 -5.75
C LYS A 27 -5.21 -11.86 -4.86
N GLN A 28 -5.04 -10.87 -4.00
CA GLN A 28 -3.90 -10.77 -3.07
C GLN A 28 -4.16 -11.43 -1.72
N GLY A 29 -5.37 -11.97 -1.49
CA GLY A 29 -5.74 -12.63 -0.24
C GLY A 29 -5.87 -11.68 0.96
N CYS A 30 -6.18 -10.40 0.72
CA CYS A 30 -6.37 -9.40 1.77
C CYS A 30 -7.73 -8.71 1.66
N THR A 31 -8.13 -7.99 2.71
CA THR A 31 -9.35 -7.18 2.70
C THR A 31 -9.17 -5.92 1.86
N VAL A 32 -10.28 -5.35 1.38
CA VAL A 32 -10.27 -4.05 0.67
C VAL A 32 -9.58 -2.97 1.49
N SER A 33 -9.87 -2.89 2.79
CA SER A 33 -9.29 -1.89 3.69
C SER A 33 -7.78 -2.04 3.83
N GLU A 34 -7.26 -3.27 3.90
CA GLU A 34 -5.81 -3.53 3.96
C GLU A 34 -5.13 -3.19 2.64
N TYR A 35 -5.75 -3.56 1.52
CA TYR A 35 -5.24 -3.25 0.19
C TYR A 35 -5.14 -1.74 -0.04
N VAL A 36 -6.24 -1.01 0.18
CA VAL A 36 -6.29 0.45 -0.02
C VAL A 36 -5.30 1.16 0.90
N ARG A 37 -5.25 0.80 2.19
CA ARG A 37 -4.30 1.41 3.14
C ARG A 37 -2.85 1.15 2.71
N SER A 38 -2.53 -0.08 2.31
CA SER A 38 -1.19 -0.44 1.88
C SER A 38 -0.79 0.27 0.59
N ALA A 39 -1.71 0.40 -0.37
CA ALA A 39 -1.47 1.09 -1.63
C ALA A 39 -1.19 2.59 -1.40
N VAL A 40 -2.02 3.26 -0.60
CA VAL A 40 -1.87 4.70 -0.31
C VAL A 40 -0.59 4.99 0.47
N ILE A 41 -0.25 4.19 1.48
CA ILE A 41 1.00 4.40 2.24
C ILE A 41 2.22 4.10 1.35
N MET A 42 2.14 3.11 0.46
CA MET A 42 3.24 2.82 -0.46
C MET A 42 3.45 3.91 -1.49
N ASP A 43 2.40 4.52 -2.01
CA ASP A 43 2.48 5.67 -2.91
C ASP A 43 3.27 6.82 -2.26
N MET A 44 2.95 7.15 -1.00
CA MET A 44 3.71 8.14 -0.22
C MET A 44 5.19 7.76 -0.05
N VAL A 45 5.49 6.48 0.17
CA VAL A 45 6.88 6.00 0.26
C VAL A 45 7.63 6.17 -1.07
N LEU A 46 6.97 5.92 -2.19
CA LEU A 46 7.57 6.09 -3.52
C LEU A 46 7.83 7.56 -3.85
N GLU A 47 6.98 8.46 -3.38
CA GLU A 47 7.17 9.92 -3.44
C GLU A 47 8.23 10.44 -2.44
N GLY A 48 8.79 9.57 -1.59
CA GLY A 48 9.85 9.92 -0.66
C GLY A 48 9.39 10.45 0.71
N GLU A 49 8.12 10.29 1.07
CA GLU A 49 7.60 10.69 2.38
C GLU A 49 8.20 9.81 3.50
N VAL A 50 9.03 10.43 4.33
CA VAL A 50 9.82 9.75 5.37
C VAL A 50 8.94 9.23 6.49
N ASP A 51 7.85 9.91 6.82
CA ASP A 51 6.94 9.45 7.87
C ASP A 51 6.12 8.23 7.42
N ALA A 52 5.77 8.13 6.14
CA ALA A 52 5.17 6.93 5.57
C ALA A 52 6.12 5.73 5.67
N MET A 53 7.42 5.92 5.42
CA MET A 53 8.43 4.85 5.58
C MET A 53 8.47 4.30 7.02
N LYS A 54 8.40 5.17 8.04
CA LYS A 54 8.36 4.74 9.44
C LYS A 54 7.12 3.88 9.72
N VAL A 55 5.95 4.30 9.25
CA VAL A 55 4.69 3.57 9.42
C VAL A 55 4.74 2.17 8.77
N VAL A 56 5.30 2.03 7.56
CA VAL A 56 5.44 0.71 6.91
C VAL A 56 6.41 -0.19 7.69
N VAL A 57 7.53 0.37 8.16
CA VAL A 57 8.53 -0.38 8.95
C VAL A 57 7.94 -0.89 10.26
N GLU A 58 7.13 -0.09 10.94
CA GLU A 58 6.47 -0.46 12.20
C GLU A 58 5.31 -1.45 12.02
N SER A 59 4.58 -1.38 10.90
CA SER A 59 3.40 -2.23 10.65
C SER A 59 3.70 -3.57 9.98
N ILE A 60 4.59 -3.59 8.98
CA ILE A 60 4.88 -4.80 8.17
C ILE A 60 6.26 -5.39 8.51
N GLY A 61 7.14 -4.60 9.15
CA GLY A 61 8.51 -4.99 9.48
C GLY A 61 9.51 -4.78 8.33
N ARG A 62 10.77 -4.44 8.69
CA ARG A 62 11.84 -4.05 7.74
C ARG A 62 12.06 -5.02 6.57
N LYS A 63 11.92 -6.33 6.78
CA LYS A 63 12.12 -7.35 5.72
C LYS A 63 11.05 -7.27 4.63
N ALA A 64 9.79 -7.00 4.99
CA ALA A 64 8.72 -6.85 4.02
C ALA A 64 8.86 -5.55 3.22
N VAL A 65 9.30 -4.46 3.87
CA VAL A 65 9.62 -3.19 3.21
C VAL A 65 10.72 -3.38 2.16
N GLN A 66 11.76 -4.15 2.46
CA GLN A 66 12.82 -4.47 1.48
C GLN A 66 12.31 -5.25 0.27
N VAL A 67 11.35 -6.16 0.45
CA VAL A 67 10.73 -6.89 -0.66
C VAL A 67 9.87 -5.97 -1.52
N LEU A 68 9.14 -5.04 -0.89
CA LEU A 68 8.29 -4.08 -1.58
C LEU A 68 9.11 -3.06 -2.36
N ARG A 69 10.22 -2.55 -1.78
CA ARG A 69 11.20 -1.74 -2.49
C ARG A 69 11.77 -2.46 -3.72
N LYS A 70 12.21 -3.71 -3.57
CA LYS A 70 12.70 -4.51 -4.71
C LYS A 70 11.66 -4.72 -5.81
N ARG A 71 10.36 -4.76 -5.46
CA ARG A 71 9.27 -4.84 -6.44
C ARG A 71 9.04 -3.50 -7.12
N ALA A 72 9.10 -2.40 -6.38
CA ALA A 72 9.03 -1.05 -6.94
C ALA A 72 10.18 -0.78 -7.91
N ASP A 73 11.42 -1.12 -7.52
CA ASP A 73 12.60 -0.99 -8.39
C ASP A 73 12.41 -1.77 -9.70
N ARG A 74 11.89 -3.01 -9.62
CA ARG A 74 11.56 -3.81 -10.82
C ARG A 74 10.47 -3.20 -11.69
N LEU A 75 9.49 -2.52 -11.11
CA LEU A 75 8.44 -1.86 -11.86
C LEU A 75 8.96 -0.58 -12.54
N ALA A 76 9.87 0.15 -11.90
CA ALA A 76 10.57 1.28 -12.50
C ALA A 76 11.44 0.84 -13.69
N ASP A 77 12.13 -0.29 -13.56
CA ASP A 77 12.94 -0.86 -14.65
C ASP A 77 12.10 -1.25 -15.88
N LEU A 78 10.85 -1.70 -15.66
CA LEU A 78 9.91 -2.03 -16.75
C LEU A 78 9.28 -0.80 -17.42
N GLY A 79 9.39 0.39 -16.80
CA GLY A 79 8.97 1.67 -17.36
C GLY A 79 10.06 2.40 -18.16
N GLY A 80 11.29 1.87 -18.20
CA GLY A 80 12.43 2.43 -18.92
C GLY A 80 12.58 1.99 -20.38
N GLU A 81 11.73 1.06 -20.85
CA GLU A 81 11.64 0.67 -22.27
C GLU A 81 10.40 1.31 -22.91
N GLY A 82 10.48 2.62 -23.19
CA GLY A 82 9.46 3.39 -23.89
C GLY A 82 10.05 4.61 -24.59
#